data_AF-A0A5N4WC36-F1
#
_entry.id   AF-A0A5N4WC36-F1
#
_cell.length_a   1.000
_cell.length_b   1.000
_cell.length_c   1.000
_cell.angle_alpha   90.00
_cell.angle_beta   90.00
_cell.angle_gamma   90.00
#
_symmetry.space_group_name_H-M   'P 1'
#
loop_
_entity.id
_entity.type
_entity.pdbx_description
1 polymer ?
#
loop_
_entity_poly.entity_id
_entity_poly.type
_entity_poly.pdbx_seq_one_letter_code
_entity_poly.pdbx_strand_id
1 'polypeptide(L)'
;MTHSPVVKNYHPDILVQEAINGWRIVRLNRPKSLHALDESIVTALLEVFQDFHHDDQVKAIWLDSTTPKAFCAGGDVRKLRQLVINAEVDTANKFFEQEYALDLLLHNYAKPVLVWGEGYVMGGGLGLFMAAPFRMVTPYSRLAMPEINIGLYPDVGATRFLADRGAIGLFTGLTGSIMTAAGAYSIGWATHICDAHRDKVLDKLINIDWGHYPAGDFRAIDDTLNSLHRPVGPGPLQNSLDVIQSVCRGVNFEHDYESIIGLRDARSDWLRQASENLQKGSPATAALTWLLWQWGKQIHSWNEVFELETQISDWKIRHADFVEGVRARLVDKDLAPEWTKGTDLSLKGILSANPPVTTIESWNQLLKQYGVIA
;
A
#
# COMPACT_ATOMS: atom_id res chain seq x y z
N MET A 1 0.88 -20.36 -40.47
CA MET A 1 1.27 -21.21 -39.32
C MET A 1 0.87 -20.46 -38.08
N THR A 2 -0.16 -20.95 -37.40
CA THR A 2 -0.66 -20.37 -36.15
C THR A 2 0.35 -20.65 -35.06
N HIS A 3 1.23 -19.69 -34.78
CA HIS A 3 1.96 -19.67 -33.52
C HIS A 3 0.92 -19.46 -32.42
N SER A 4 0.36 -20.54 -31.87
CA SER A 4 -0.17 -20.46 -30.51
C SER A 4 1.02 -20.03 -29.65
N PRO A 5 1.01 -18.83 -29.03
CA PRO A 5 2.07 -18.48 -28.14
C PRO A 5 2.01 -19.48 -27.00
N VAL A 6 3.14 -20.12 -26.70
CA VAL A 6 3.31 -20.82 -25.44
C VAL A 6 3.17 -19.74 -24.38
N VAL A 7 1.96 -19.61 -23.81
CA VAL A 7 1.72 -18.69 -22.71
C VAL A 7 2.56 -19.22 -21.56
N LYS A 8 3.69 -18.56 -21.29
CA LYS A 8 4.51 -18.83 -20.12
C LYS A 8 3.58 -18.83 -18.91
N ASN A 9 3.48 -19.97 -18.24
CA ASN A 9 2.65 -20.10 -17.05
C ASN A 9 3.51 -19.71 -15.84
N TYR A 10 3.39 -18.45 -15.42
CA TYR A 10 4.17 -17.90 -14.30
C TYR A 10 3.70 -18.45 -12.95
N HIS A 11 2.39 -18.49 -12.73
CA HIS A 11 1.79 -18.96 -11.46
C HIS A 11 0.29 -19.25 -11.65
N PRO A 12 -0.29 -20.30 -11.01
CA PRO A 12 -1.72 -20.62 -11.15
C PRO A 12 -2.68 -19.51 -10.69
N ASP A 13 -2.24 -18.67 -9.74
CA ASP A 13 -3.02 -17.53 -9.23
C ASP A 13 -2.72 -16.20 -9.98
N ILE A 14 -1.99 -16.23 -11.10
CA ILE A 14 -1.76 -15.06 -11.95
C ILE A 14 -2.17 -15.39 -13.37
N LEU A 15 -3.17 -14.68 -13.89
CA LEU A 15 -3.61 -14.83 -15.28
C LEU A 15 -2.92 -13.77 -16.14
N VAL A 16 -2.20 -14.23 -17.15
CA VAL A 16 -1.53 -13.35 -18.12
C VAL A 16 -2.15 -13.56 -19.49
N GLN A 17 -2.56 -12.48 -20.13
CA GLN A 17 -3.17 -12.50 -21.46
C GLN A 17 -2.54 -11.42 -22.36
N GLU A 18 -2.23 -11.80 -23.60
CA GLU A 18 -1.96 -10.85 -24.67
C GLU A 18 -3.27 -10.34 -25.26
N ALA A 19 -3.38 -9.02 -25.41
CA ALA A 19 -4.45 -8.35 -26.11
C ALA A 19 -3.92 -7.64 -27.36
N ILE A 20 -4.84 -7.15 -28.20
CA ILE A 20 -4.50 -6.41 -29.41
C ILE A 20 -3.70 -5.14 -29.09
N ASN A 21 -3.06 -4.56 -30.12
CA ASN A 21 -2.36 -3.29 -30.03
C ASN A 21 -1.25 -3.25 -28.95
N GLY A 22 -0.59 -4.38 -28.68
CA GLY A 22 0.54 -4.45 -27.75
C GLY A 22 0.15 -4.36 -26.28
N TRP A 23 -1.11 -4.60 -25.93
CA TRP A 23 -1.54 -4.66 -24.53
C TRP A 23 -1.21 -6.01 -23.89
N ARG A 24 -0.79 -5.96 -22.63
CA ARG A 24 -0.72 -7.13 -21.75
C ARG A 24 -1.70 -6.95 -20.59
N ILE A 25 -2.41 -8.02 -20.26
CA ILE A 25 -3.39 -8.03 -19.18
C ILE A 25 -2.90 -9.01 -18.12
N VAL A 26 -2.69 -8.52 -16.91
CA VAL A 26 -2.28 -9.28 -15.73
C VAL A 26 -3.43 -9.25 -14.73
N ARG A 27 -3.87 -10.42 -14.25
CA ARG A 27 -4.94 -10.53 -13.26
C ARG A 27 -4.51 -11.35 -12.07
N LEU A 28 -4.70 -10.79 -10.87
CA LEU A 28 -4.60 -11.55 -9.63
C LEU A 28 -5.81 -12.49 -9.52
N ASN A 29 -5.57 -13.79 -9.30
CA ASN A 29 -6.59 -14.84 -9.33
C ASN A 29 -6.62 -15.71 -8.06
N ARG A 30 -6.59 -15.07 -6.89
CA ARG A 30 -6.73 -15.74 -5.59
C ARG A 30 -7.95 -15.24 -4.80
N PRO A 31 -9.19 -15.36 -5.34
CA PRO A 31 -10.37 -14.68 -4.80
C PRO A 31 -10.74 -15.09 -3.36
N LYS A 32 -10.43 -16.32 -2.95
CA LYS A 32 -10.71 -16.81 -1.59
C LYS A 32 -9.95 -16.02 -0.50
N SER A 33 -8.76 -15.51 -0.81
CA SER A 33 -7.96 -14.68 0.10
C SER A 33 -8.06 -13.19 -0.22
N LEU A 34 -9.04 -12.78 -1.05
CA LEU A 34 -9.12 -11.40 -1.57
C LEU A 34 -7.84 -10.98 -2.31
N HIS A 35 -7.27 -11.91 -3.07
CA HIS A 35 -6.08 -11.69 -3.90
C HIS A 35 -4.83 -11.29 -3.08
N ALA A 36 -4.72 -11.78 -1.85
CA ALA A 36 -3.58 -11.52 -0.99
C ALA A 36 -2.27 -12.08 -1.58
N LEU A 37 -1.19 -11.29 -1.48
CA LEU A 37 0.13 -11.57 -2.03
C LEU A 37 0.93 -12.47 -1.09
N ASP A 38 1.48 -13.56 -1.58
CA ASP A 38 2.52 -14.31 -0.87
C ASP A 38 3.80 -14.36 -1.70
N GLU A 39 4.86 -14.93 -1.15
CA GLU A 39 6.19 -14.92 -1.78
C GLU A 39 6.15 -15.48 -3.22
N SER A 40 5.46 -16.60 -3.45
CA SER A 40 5.32 -17.16 -4.80
C SER A 40 4.61 -16.24 -5.78
N ILE A 41 3.61 -15.48 -5.32
CA ILE A 41 2.88 -14.53 -6.18
C ILE A 41 3.73 -13.30 -6.49
N VAL A 42 4.41 -12.70 -5.50
CA VAL A 42 5.26 -11.53 -5.74
C VAL A 42 6.47 -11.87 -6.62
N THR A 43 7.10 -13.03 -6.41
CA THR A 43 8.18 -13.55 -7.26
C THR A 43 7.69 -13.74 -8.71
N ALA A 44 6.51 -14.32 -8.91
CA ALA A 44 5.96 -14.52 -10.24
C ALA A 44 5.52 -13.20 -10.91
N LEU A 45 4.97 -12.25 -10.17
CA LEU A 45 4.68 -10.90 -10.69
C LEU A 45 5.96 -10.18 -11.11
N LEU A 46 7.02 -10.26 -10.28
CA LEU A 46 8.33 -9.69 -10.62
C LEU A 46 8.85 -10.25 -11.95
N GLU A 47 8.77 -11.58 -12.13
CA GLU A 47 9.14 -12.23 -13.40
C GLU A 47 8.28 -11.76 -14.58
N VAL A 48 6.95 -11.64 -14.40
CA VAL A 48 6.04 -11.12 -15.43
C VAL A 48 6.45 -9.71 -15.88
N PHE A 49 6.69 -8.81 -14.93
CA PHE A 49 7.06 -7.43 -15.26
C PHE A 49 8.49 -7.34 -15.80
N GLN A 50 9.42 -8.20 -15.40
CA GLN A 50 10.75 -8.28 -16.02
C GLN A 50 10.66 -8.76 -17.48
N ASP A 51 9.87 -9.78 -17.77
CA ASP A 51 9.69 -10.26 -19.16
C ASP A 51 9.04 -9.20 -20.03
N PHE A 52 7.99 -8.54 -19.52
CA PHE A 52 7.32 -7.45 -20.25
C PHE A 52 8.21 -6.24 -20.45
N HIS A 53 9.21 -6.00 -19.59
CA HIS A 53 10.15 -4.91 -19.79
C HIS A 53 10.97 -5.12 -21.06
N HIS A 54 11.45 -6.35 -21.28
CA HIS A 54 12.30 -6.72 -22.41
C HIS A 54 11.56 -7.00 -23.72
N ASP A 55 10.23 -7.18 -23.69
CA ASP A 55 9.42 -7.43 -24.89
C ASP A 55 8.98 -6.12 -25.59
N ASP A 56 9.62 -5.78 -26.71
CA ASP A 56 9.32 -4.59 -27.52
C ASP A 56 7.90 -4.57 -28.12
N GLN A 57 7.19 -5.71 -28.14
CA GLN A 57 5.78 -5.76 -28.55
C GLN A 57 4.83 -5.24 -27.47
N VAL A 58 5.28 -5.17 -26.20
CA VAL A 58 4.48 -4.62 -25.10
C VAL A 58 4.50 -3.10 -25.15
N LYS A 59 3.33 -2.52 -25.38
CA LYS A 59 3.07 -1.08 -25.38
C LYS A 59 2.48 -0.59 -24.06
N ALA A 60 1.59 -1.37 -23.44
CA ALA A 60 0.96 -1.00 -22.18
C ALA A 60 0.49 -2.23 -21.41
N ILE A 61 0.39 -2.09 -20.09
CA ILE A 61 0.01 -3.17 -19.18
C ILE A 61 -1.23 -2.76 -18.39
N TRP A 62 -2.22 -3.64 -18.37
CA TRP A 62 -3.39 -3.57 -17.51
C TRP A 62 -3.22 -4.57 -16.37
N LEU A 63 -3.35 -4.10 -15.13
CA LEU A 63 -3.32 -4.92 -13.92
C LEU A 63 -4.66 -4.82 -13.18
N ASP A 64 -5.32 -5.96 -12.97
CA ASP A 64 -6.57 -6.06 -12.20
C ASP A 64 -6.63 -7.34 -11.35
N SER A 65 -7.82 -7.66 -10.84
CA SER A 65 -8.12 -8.95 -10.24
C SER A 65 -9.33 -9.61 -10.91
N THR A 66 -9.51 -10.91 -10.64
CA THR A 66 -10.61 -11.68 -11.22
C THR A 66 -11.98 -11.41 -10.58
N THR A 67 -12.06 -10.65 -9.48
CA THR A 67 -13.34 -10.34 -8.81
C THR A 67 -13.45 -8.88 -8.37
N PRO A 68 -14.65 -8.26 -8.39
CA PRO A 68 -14.83 -6.86 -8.00
C PRO A 68 -14.75 -6.63 -6.47
N LYS A 69 -14.66 -7.69 -5.66
CA LYS A 69 -14.65 -7.57 -4.20
C LYS A 69 -13.33 -6.97 -3.68
N ALA A 70 -12.22 -7.28 -4.35
CA ALA A 70 -10.90 -6.77 -4.02
C ALA A 70 -10.01 -6.80 -5.25
N PHE A 71 -9.24 -5.75 -5.45
CA PHE A 71 -8.06 -5.80 -6.29
C PHE A 71 -7.01 -6.66 -5.59
N CYS A 72 -6.63 -6.25 -4.37
CA CYS A 72 -5.69 -6.95 -3.52
C CYS A 72 -5.83 -6.44 -2.07
N ALA A 73 -6.01 -7.36 -1.12
CA ALA A 73 -6.17 -7.03 0.30
C ALA A 73 -4.86 -7.00 1.11
N GLY A 74 -3.70 -7.00 0.44
CA GLY A 74 -2.38 -6.92 1.05
C GLY A 74 -1.61 -8.24 1.03
N GLY A 75 -0.51 -8.31 1.79
CA GLY A 75 0.29 -9.52 1.94
C GLY A 75 -0.42 -10.62 2.76
N ASP A 76 -0.05 -11.87 2.54
CA ASP A 76 -0.51 -13.04 3.31
C ASP A 76 0.23 -13.10 4.66
N VAL A 77 -0.06 -12.12 5.51
CA VAL A 77 0.60 -11.94 6.82
C VAL A 77 0.35 -13.11 7.78
N ARG A 78 -0.67 -13.94 7.53
CA ARG A 78 -0.88 -15.20 8.29
C ARG A 78 0.25 -16.18 8.02
N LYS A 79 0.67 -16.33 6.76
CA LYS A 79 1.82 -17.17 6.36
C LYS A 79 3.12 -16.61 6.95
N LEU A 80 3.32 -15.29 6.89
CA LEU A 80 4.48 -14.62 7.48
C LEU A 80 4.58 -14.86 9.00
N ARG A 81 3.48 -14.65 9.73
CA ARG A 81 3.43 -14.95 11.17
C ARG A 81 3.83 -16.41 11.46
N GLN A 82 3.34 -17.36 10.66
CA GLN A 82 3.64 -18.77 10.88
C GLN A 82 5.14 -19.05 10.73
N LEU A 83 5.79 -18.47 9.70
CA LEU A 83 7.23 -18.56 9.51
C LEU A 83 8.00 -17.98 10.70
N VAL A 84 7.59 -16.80 11.20
CA VAL A 84 8.23 -16.18 12.38
C VAL A 84 8.12 -17.08 13.61
N ILE A 85 6.95 -17.66 13.88
CA ILE A 85 6.75 -18.57 15.03
C ILE A 85 7.58 -19.85 14.91
N ASN A 86 7.79 -20.33 13.69
CA ASN A 86 8.62 -21.49 13.40
C ASN A 86 10.14 -21.18 13.45
N ALA A 87 10.53 -19.94 13.79
CA ALA A 87 11.90 -19.44 13.71
C ALA A 87 12.50 -19.46 12.29
N GLU A 88 11.65 -19.31 11.27
CA GLU A 88 12.01 -19.26 9.84
C GLU A 88 12.03 -17.81 9.32
N VAL A 89 12.57 -16.88 10.11
CA VAL A 89 12.51 -15.43 9.83
C VAL A 89 13.19 -15.07 8.51
N ASP A 90 14.29 -15.74 8.15
CA ASP A 90 14.96 -15.50 6.86
C ASP A 90 14.05 -15.83 5.66
N THR A 91 13.18 -16.83 5.79
CA THR A 91 12.17 -17.14 4.76
C THR A 91 11.06 -16.10 4.75
N ALA A 92 10.67 -15.57 5.91
CA ALA A 92 9.72 -14.46 5.99
C ALA A 92 10.29 -13.19 5.34
N ASN A 93 11.58 -12.90 5.50
CA ASN A 93 12.25 -11.76 4.88
C ASN A 93 12.28 -11.85 3.36
N LYS A 94 12.44 -13.05 2.78
CA LYS A 94 12.37 -13.24 1.32
C LYS A 94 11.07 -12.72 0.71
N PHE A 95 9.94 -12.79 1.43
CA PHE A 95 8.70 -12.19 0.95
C PHE A 95 8.84 -10.68 0.75
N PHE A 96 9.35 -9.96 1.76
CA PHE A 96 9.55 -8.51 1.68
C PHE A 96 10.61 -8.13 0.65
N GLU A 97 11.70 -8.91 0.55
CA GLU A 97 12.71 -8.70 -0.49
C GLU A 97 12.10 -8.74 -1.91
N GLN A 98 11.22 -9.73 -2.17
CA GLN A 98 10.58 -9.87 -3.48
C GLN A 98 9.45 -8.85 -3.70
N GLU A 99 8.66 -8.57 -2.67
CA GLU A 99 7.60 -7.55 -2.73
C GLU A 99 8.19 -6.16 -3.00
N TYR A 100 9.23 -5.77 -2.27
CA TYR A 100 9.87 -4.47 -2.46
C TYR A 100 10.69 -4.40 -3.76
N ALA A 101 11.26 -5.51 -4.23
CA ALA A 101 11.88 -5.55 -5.56
C ALA A 101 10.84 -5.34 -6.68
N LEU A 102 9.64 -5.92 -6.54
CA LEU A 102 8.52 -5.70 -7.46
C LEU A 102 8.03 -4.26 -7.42
N ASP A 103 7.77 -3.70 -6.24
CA ASP A 103 7.32 -2.32 -6.09
C ASP A 103 8.36 -1.34 -6.66
N LEU A 104 9.65 -1.55 -6.35
CA LEU A 104 10.75 -0.74 -6.88
C LEU A 104 10.85 -0.82 -8.41
N LEU A 105 10.69 -2.02 -8.99
CA LEU A 105 10.65 -2.20 -10.44
C LEU A 105 9.49 -1.39 -11.05
N LEU A 106 8.30 -1.48 -10.46
CA LEU A 106 7.11 -0.79 -10.94
C LEU A 106 7.23 0.73 -10.83
N HIS A 107 7.80 1.24 -9.74
CA HIS A 107 8.07 2.68 -9.58
C HIS A 107 9.04 3.25 -10.61
N ASN A 108 9.94 2.43 -11.17
CA ASN A 108 10.91 2.81 -12.20
C ASN A 108 10.55 2.24 -13.59
N TYR A 109 9.31 1.80 -13.79
CA TYR A 109 8.94 1.05 -14.99
C TYR A 109 8.77 1.98 -16.21
N ALA A 110 9.45 1.63 -17.31
CA ALA A 110 9.49 2.47 -18.51
C ALA A 110 8.21 2.43 -19.35
N LYS A 111 7.40 1.37 -19.23
CA LYS A 111 6.17 1.18 -20.00
C LYS A 111 4.94 1.59 -19.16
N PRO A 112 3.88 2.13 -19.77
CA PRO A 112 2.65 2.43 -19.07
C PRO A 112 2.05 1.22 -18.34
N VAL A 113 1.84 1.36 -17.03
CA VAL A 113 1.06 0.40 -16.22
C VAL A 113 -0.20 1.09 -15.73
N LEU A 114 -1.35 0.44 -15.93
CA LEU A 114 -2.63 0.87 -15.42
C LEU A 114 -3.18 -0.17 -14.45
N VAL A 115 -3.52 0.28 -13.24
CA VAL A 115 -4.15 -0.57 -12.22
C VAL A 115 -5.63 -0.22 -12.07
N TRP A 116 -6.49 -1.23 -12.26
CA TRP A 116 -7.92 -1.17 -11.94
C TRP A 116 -8.13 -1.59 -10.48
N GLY A 117 -8.14 -0.60 -9.59
CA GLY A 117 -8.27 -0.80 -8.14
C GLY A 117 -9.72 -0.81 -7.67
N GLU A 118 -10.51 -1.82 -8.04
CA GLU A 118 -11.90 -1.98 -7.57
C GLU A 118 -12.00 -2.81 -6.27
N GLY A 119 -12.94 -2.45 -5.40
CA GLY A 119 -13.10 -3.10 -4.10
C GLY A 119 -11.96 -2.77 -3.13
N TYR A 120 -11.53 -3.74 -2.32
CA TYR A 120 -10.39 -3.55 -1.41
C TYR A 120 -9.04 -3.46 -2.12
N VAL A 121 -8.29 -2.40 -1.78
CA VAL A 121 -6.91 -2.12 -2.23
C VAL A 121 -6.13 -1.76 -0.96
N MET A 122 -5.48 -2.74 -0.33
CA MET A 122 -4.88 -2.57 1.01
C MET A 122 -3.46 -3.12 1.09
N GLY A 123 -2.63 -2.58 1.99
CA GLY A 123 -1.25 -3.03 2.23
C GLY A 123 -0.46 -3.15 0.92
N GLY A 124 0.17 -4.32 0.66
CA GLY A 124 0.84 -4.60 -0.61
C GLY A 124 0.00 -4.41 -1.88
N GLY A 125 -1.33 -4.55 -1.80
CA GLY A 125 -2.22 -4.18 -2.90
C GLY A 125 -2.23 -2.67 -3.19
N LEU A 126 -2.10 -1.84 -2.15
CA LEU A 126 -1.90 -0.40 -2.30
C LEU A 126 -0.47 -0.08 -2.77
N GLY A 127 0.54 -0.87 -2.42
CA GLY A 127 1.91 -0.81 -2.98
C GLY A 127 1.91 -0.91 -4.51
N LEU A 128 1.40 -2.02 -5.03
CA LEU A 128 1.23 -2.24 -6.49
C LEU A 128 0.42 -1.12 -7.16
N PHE A 129 -0.64 -0.66 -6.48
CA PHE A 129 -1.49 0.42 -6.98
C PHE A 129 -0.70 1.74 -7.06
N MET A 130 0.00 2.12 -6.00
CA MET A 130 0.74 3.40 -5.91
C MET A 130 1.97 3.43 -6.82
N ALA A 131 2.55 2.28 -7.16
CA ALA A 131 3.67 2.18 -8.08
C ALA A 131 3.30 2.48 -9.54
N ALA A 132 2.03 2.30 -9.92
CA ALA A 132 1.57 2.53 -11.28
C ALA A 132 1.30 4.02 -11.59
N PRO A 133 1.62 4.52 -12.80
CA PRO A 133 1.29 5.89 -13.21
C PRO A 133 -0.22 6.12 -13.38
N PHE A 134 -0.97 5.10 -13.84
CA PHE A 134 -2.42 5.19 -14.02
C PHE A 134 -3.14 4.34 -12.98
N ARG A 135 -3.81 5.03 -12.06
CA ARG A 135 -4.42 4.46 -10.86
C ARG A 135 -5.89 4.76 -10.86
N MET A 136 -6.71 3.80 -11.24
CA MET A 136 -8.14 4.03 -11.44
C MET A 136 -8.95 3.32 -10.35
N VAL A 137 -9.89 4.05 -9.77
CA VAL A 137 -10.82 3.58 -8.73
C VAL A 137 -12.26 3.62 -9.23
N THR A 138 -13.13 2.86 -8.59
CA THR A 138 -14.59 2.89 -8.79
C THR A 138 -15.27 3.42 -7.53
N PRO A 139 -16.57 3.77 -7.56
CA PRO A 139 -17.31 4.13 -6.34
C PRO A 139 -17.25 3.06 -5.22
N TYR A 140 -16.94 1.81 -5.59
CA TYR A 140 -16.83 0.67 -4.68
C TYR A 140 -15.42 0.49 -4.10
N SER A 141 -14.42 1.24 -4.59
CA SER A 141 -13.05 1.14 -4.08
C SER A 141 -12.91 1.58 -2.62
N ARG A 142 -12.11 0.84 -1.87
CA ARG A 142 -11.78 1.06 -0.46
C ARG A 142 -10.27 0.87 -0.29
N LEU A 143 -9.54 1.98 -0.13
CA LEU A 143 -8.09 1.99 -0.04
C LEU A 143 -7.65 2.20 1.41
N ALA A 144 -6.67 1.46 1.93
CA ALA A 144 -6.16 1.66 3.28
C ALA A 144 -4.76 1.06 3.50
N MET A 145 -4.05 1.59 4.49
CA MET A 145 -2.88 0.96 5.12
C MET A 145 -3.28 0.53 6.56
N PRO A 146 -3.95 -0.63 6.75
CA PRO A 146 -4.55 -1.02 8.02
C PRO A 146 -3.57 -1.66 9.02
N GLU A 147 -2.26 -1.55 8.80
CA GLU A 147 -1.21 -2.32 9.49
C GLU A 147 -1.12 -2.06 11.00
N ILE A 148 -1.61 -0.89 11.46
CA ILE A 148 -1.79 -0.54 12.88
C ILE A 148 -2.57 -1.61 13.66
N ASN A 149 -3.51 -2.30 12.99
CA ASN A 149 -4.39 -3.29 13.61
C ASN A 149 -3.78 -4.70 13.68
N ILE A 150 -2.63 -4.93 13.04
CA ILE A 150 -1.96 -6.24 13.00
C ILE A 150 -0.53 -6.18 13.55
N GLY A 151 -0.12 -5.03 14.10
CA GLY A 151 1.22 -4.86 14.63
C GLY A 151 2.31 -4.92 13.56
N LEU A 152 2.02 -4.52 12.31
CA LEU A 152 3.03 -4.29 11.26
C LEU A 152 3.25 -2.77 11.12
N TYR A 153 3.54 -2.22 9.95
CA TYR A 153 3.62 -0.78 9.71
C TYR A 153 3.25 -0.51 8.25
N PRO A 154 2.84 0.72 7.87
CA PRO A 154 2.62 1.05 6.47
C PRO A 154 3.94 0.96 5.70
N ASP A 155 4.11 -0.11 4.93
CA ASP A 155 5.28 -0.42 4.12
C ASP A 155 5.01 -0.21 2.63
N VAL A 156 5.67 -0.95 1.73
CA VAL A 156 5.46 -0.92 0.26
C VAL A 156 5.54 0.50 -0.34
N GLY A 157 6.48 1.29 0.15
CA GLY A 157 6.71 2.68 -0.23
C GLY A 157 5.85 3.71 0.50
N ALA A 158 4.99 3.28 1.44
CA ALA A 158 4.11 4.16 2.21
C ALA A 158 4.89 5.16 3.08
N THR A 159 6.11 4.83 3.48
CA THR A 159 7.04 5.78 4.12
C THR A 159 7.12 7.08 3.34
N ARG A 160 7.19 7.00 2.01
CA ARG A 160 7.23 8.17 1.12
C ARG A 160 5.85 8.67 0.73
N PHE A 161 4.96 7.80 0.20
CA PHE A 161 3.70 8.31 -0.35
C PHE A 161 2.73 8.84 0.72
N LEU A 162 2.86 8.44 1.99
CA LEU A 162 2.13 9.06 3.09
C LEU A 162 2.75 10.42 3.47
N ALA A 163 4.08 10.51 3.51
CA ALA A 163 4.79 11.76 3.78
C ALA A 163 4.47 12.85 2.75
N ASP A 164 4.42 12.47 1.46
CA ASP A 164 4.05 13.36 0.36
C ASP A 164 2.60 13.90 0.45
N ARG A 165 1.77 13.39 1.38
CA ARG A 165 0.39 13.84 1.65
C ARG A 165 0.25 14.56 2.98
N GLY A 166 1.36 14.95 3.60
CA GLY A 166 1.39 15.76 4.80
C GLY A 166 0.57 15.16 5.95
N ALA A 167 -0.15 16.02 6.66
CA ALA A 167 -0.99 15.63 7.80
C ALA A 167 -2.04 14.57 7.47
N ILE A 168 -2.61 14.57 6.26
CA ILE A 168 -3.61 13.57 5.87
C ILE A 168 -2.96 12.20 5.75
N GLY A 169 -1.77 12.11 5.14
CA GLY A 169 -1.03 10.85 5.04
C GLY A 169 -0.58 10.32 6.40
N LEU A 170 -0.13 11.20 7.30
CA LEU A 170 0.19 10.81 8.68
C LEU A 170 -1.06 10.27 9.39
N PHE A 171 -2.17 11.00 9.33
CA PHE A 171 -3.43 10.60 9.95
C PHE A 171 -3.89 9.23 9.44
N THR A 172 -3.90 9.01 8.12
CA THR A 172 -4.36 7.74 7.54
C THR A 172 -3.42 6.58 7.86
N GLY A 173 -2.10 6.81 7.89
CA GLY A 173 -1.11 5.81 8.29
C GLY A 173 -1.22 5.41 9.77
N LEU A 174 -1.43 6.39 10.67
CA LEU A 174 -1.58 6.13 12.10
C LEU A 174 -2.88 5.39 12.45
N THR A 175 -3.95 5.68 11.72
CA THR A 175 -5.31 5.21 12.07
C THR A 175 -5.77 4.03 11.21
N GLY A 176 -5.06 3.72 10.13
CA GLY A 176 -5.50 2.74 9.13
C GLY A 176 -6.86 3.06 8.51
N SER A 177 -7.22 4.34 8.46
CA SER A 177 -8.55 4.78 8.02
C SER A 177 -8.80 4.40 6.56
N ILE A 178 -9.98 3.84 6.30
CA ILE A 178 -10.37 3.46 4.94
C ILE A 178 -10.74 4.70 4.14
N MET A 179 -10.09 4.86 2.99
CA MET A 179 -10.32 5.90 2.01
C MET A 179 -11.33 5.45 0.95
N THR A 180 -12.32 6.29 0.69
CA THR A 180 -13.25 6.11 -0.44
C THR A 180 -12.61 6.60 -1.74
N ALA A 181 -13.23 6.29 -2.88
CA ALA A 181 -12.78 6.80 -4.19
C ALA A 181 -12.62 8.33 -4.24
N ALA A 182 -13.58 9.06 -3.65
CA ALA A 182 -13.51 10.52 -3.53
C ALA A 182 -12.24 10.95 -2.79
N GLY A 183 -12.01 10.36 -1.62
CA GLY A 183 -10.84 10.63 -0.79
C GLY A 183 -9.53 10.32 -1.49
N ALA A 184 -9.44 9.12 -2.08
CA ALA A 184 -8.25 8.66 -2.79
C ALA A 184 -7.89 9.57 -3.96
N TYR A 185 -8.89 10.01 -4.73
CA TYR A 185 -8.68 10.98 -5.81
C TYR A 185 -8.25 12.35 -5.27
N SER A 186 -8.93 12.89 -4.25
CA SER A 186 -8.61 14.21 -3.70
C SER A 186 -7.20 14.33 -3.13
N ILE A 187 -6.63 13.24 -2.63
CA ILE A 187 -5.25 13.22 -2.16
C ILE A 187 -4.30 12.61 -3.19
N GLY A 188 -4.71 12.39 -4.43
CA GLY A 188 -3.81 11.86 -5.47
C GLY A 188 -3.26 10.46 -5.23
N TRP A 189 -3.92 9.64 -4.40
CA TRP A 189 -3.72 8.18 -4.41
C TRP A 189 -4.29 7.59 -5.70
N ALA A 190 -5.50 8.00 -6.08
CA ALA A 190 -6.08 7.67 -7.38
C ALA A 190 -5.86 8.81 -8.37
N THR A 191 -5.65 8.47 -9.64
CA THR A 191 -5.59 9.43 -10.75
C THR A 191 -6.96 9.64 -11.39
N HIS A 192 -7.82 8.62 -11.38
CA HIS A 192 -9.11 8.65 -12.07
C HIS A 192 -10.16 7.88 -11.26
N ILE A 193 -11.40 8.35 -11.29
CA ILE A 193 -12.58 7.62 -10.81
C ILE A 193 -13.40 7.21 -12.05
N CYS A 194 -13.82 5.95 -12.13
CA CYS A 194 -14.66 5.45 -13.21
C CYS A 194 -15.84 4.64 -12.67
N ASP A 195 -17.04 4.91 -13.20
CA ASP A 195 -18.27 4.17 -12.87
C ASP A 195 -18.67 3.16 -13.97
N ALA A 196 -17.93 3.14 -15.08
CA ALA A 196 -18.15 2.16 -16.13
C ALA A 196 -17.65 0.77 -15.70
N HIS A 197 -18.29 -0.27 -16.21
CA HIS A 197 -17.84 -1.64 -15.98
C HIS A 197 -16.41 -1.86 -16.51
N ARG A 198 -15.58 -2.55 -15.73
CA ARG A 198 -14.17 -2.85 -16.03
C ARG A 198 -13.93 -3.24 -17.49
N ASP A 199 -14.68 -4.21 -17.99
CA ASP A 199 -14.49 -4.76 -19.34
C ASP A 199 -14.76 -3.73 -20.44
N LYS A 200 -15.67 -2.76 -20.22
CA LYS A 200 -15.90 -1.67 -21.18
C LYS A 200 -14.72 -0.68 -21.20
N VAL A 201 -14.10 -0.45 -20.05
CA VAL A 201 -12.92 0.43 -19.98
C VAL A 201 -11.72 -0.26 -20.60
N LEU A 202 -11.50 -1.53 -20.28
CA LEU A 202 -10.46 -2.35 -20.90
C LEU A 202 -10.62 -2.40 -22.43
N ASP A 203 -11.83 -2.67 -22.93
CA ASP A 203 -12.12 -2.67 -24.38
C ASP A 203 -11.78 -1.33 -25.02
N LYS A 204 -12.12 -0.20 -24.37
CA LYS A 204 -11.76 1.13 -24.88
C LYS A 204 -10.25 1.35 -24.94
N LEU A 205 -9.51 0.88 -23.93
CA LEU A 205 -8.06 1.05 -23.85
C LEU A 205 -7.30 0.18 -24.85
N ILE A 206 -7.68 -1.09 -24.99
CA ILE A 206 -7.00 -1.98 -25.96
C ILE A 206 -7.22 -1.54 -27.41
N ASN A 207 -8.29 -0.79 -27.68
CA ASN A 207 -8.59 -0.22 -29.00
C ASN A 207 -8.00 1.20 -29.21
N ILE A 208 -7.10 1.68 -28.34
CA ILE A 208 -6.38 2.95 -28.59
C ILE A 208 -5.58 2.84 -29.90
N ASP A 209 -5.80 3.80 -30.79
CA ASP A 209 -4.94 4.03 -31.95
C ASP A 209 -3.72 4.84 -31.53
N TRP A 210 -2.59 4.16 -31.27
CA TRP A 210 -1.33 4.79 -30.89
C TRP A 210 -0.86 5.84 -31.92
N GLY A 211 -1.18 5.65 -33.21
CA GLY A 211 -0.78 6.56 -34.28
C GLY A 211 -1.44 7.94 -34.21
N HIS A 212 -2.57 8.06 -33.49
CA HIS A 212 -3.25 9.33 -33.25
C HIS A 212 -2.51 10.20 -32.21
N TYR A 213 -1.60 9.63 -31.42
CA TYR A 213 -0.97 10.30 -30.29
C TYR A 213 0.53 10.49 -30.51
N PRO A 214 0.96 11.57 -31.20
CA PRO A 214 2.38 11.85 -31.43
C PRO A 214 3.17 12.12 -30.13
N ALA A 215 2.46 12.44 -29.03
CA ALA A 215 3.04 12.63 -27.71
C ALA A 215 3.34 11.30 -26.96
N GLY A 216 3.01 10.15 -27.56
CA GLY A 216 3.36 8.82 -27.05
C GLY A 216 2.30 8.14 -26.18
N ASP A 217 2.59 6.89 -25.83
CA ASP A 217 1.64 5.92 -25.26
C ASP A 217 1.03 6.38 -23.92
N PHE A 218 1.83 7.03 -23.06
CA PHE A 218 1.34 7.61 -21.79
C PHE A 218 0.25 8.66 -22.03
N ARG A 219 0.45 9.56 -23.01
CA ARG A 219 -0.54 10.60 -23.30
C ARG A 219 -1.83 10.01 -23.88
N ALA A 220 -1.71 9.00 -24.72
CA ALA A 220 -2.86 8.29 -25.29
C ALA A 220 -3.75 7.65 -24.22
N ILE A 221 -3.12 7.01 -23.23
CA ILE A 221 -3.84 6.42 -22.10
C ILE A 221 -4.47 7.51 -21.24
N ASP A 222 -3.71 8.55 -20.86
CA ASP A 222 -4.22 9.65 -20.03
C ASP A 222 -5.46 10.34 -20.65
N ASP A 223 -5.41 10.69 -21.93
CA ASP A 223 -6.56 11.31 -22.63
C ASP A 223 -7.78 10.37 -22.69
N THR A 224 -7.53 9.08 -22.88
CA THR A 224 -8.59 8.07 -22.86
C THR A 224 -9.23 7.96 -21.48
N LEU A 225 -8.44 7.94 -20.41
CA LEU A 225 -8.93 7.87 -19.02
C LEU A 225 -9.64 9.16 -18.59
N ASN A 226 -9.15 10.33 -19.00
CA ASN A 226 -9.80 11.61 -18.78
C ASN A 226 -11.22 11.62 -19.36
N SER A 227 -11.43 11.02 -20.54
CA SER A 227 -12.77 10.91 -21.14
C SER A 227 -13.73 10.01 -20.32
N LEU A 228 -13.19 9.09 -19.53
CA LEU A 228 -13.91 8.14 -18.68
C LEU A 228 -14.01 8.61 -17.22
N HIS A 229 -13.30 9.67 -16.85
CA HIS A 229 -13.28 10.20 -15.49
C HIS A 229 -14.67 10.70 -15.06
N ARG A 230 -15.19 10.16 -13.96
CA ARG A 230 -16.47 10.55 -13.36
C ARG A 230 -16.26 10.78 -11.86
N PRO A 231 -15.93 12.02 -11.42
CA PRO A 231 -15.83 12.35 -10.02
C PRO A 231 -17.11 12.01 -9.26
N VAL A 232 -16.97 11.59 -8.01
CA VAL A 232 -18.08 11.37 -7.07
C VAL A 232 -18.16 12.50 -6.05
N GLY A 233 -19.29 12.60 -5.35
CA GLY A 233 -19.48 13.58 -4.28
C GLY A 233 -18.48 13.43 -3.12
N PRO A 234 -18.37 14.45 -2.25
CA PRO A 234 -17.43 14.44 -1.14
C PRO A 234 -17.68 13.26 -0.19
N GLY A 235 -16.60 12.62 0.24
CA GLY A 235 -16.61 11.53 1.21
C GLY A 235 -16.22 11.99 2.62
N PRO A 236 -16.04 11.03 3.55
CA PRO A 236 -15.70 11.33 4.95
C PRO A 236 -14.42 12.16 5.11
N LEU A 237 -13.40 11.92 4.28
CA LEU A 237 -12.15 12.69 4.31
C LEU A 237 -12.41 14.18 4.04
N GLN A 238 -13.09 14.51 2.93
CA GLN A 238 -13.34 15.89 2.52
C GLN A 238 -14.12 16.65 3.60
N ASN A 239 -15.06 15.96 4.26
CA ASN A 239 -15.88 16.53 5.33
C ASN A 239 -15.14 16.66 6.68
N SER A 240 -13.88 16.24 6.75
CA SER A 240 -13.10 16.19 8.00
C SER A 240 -11.72 16.85 7.90
N LEU A 241 -11.42 17.56 6.81
CA LEU A 241 -10.09 18.12 6.55
C LEU A 241 -9.63 19.12 7.62
N ASP A 242 -10.54 19.98 8.06
CA ASP A 242 -10.32 20.96 9.14
C ASP A 242 -10.00 20.26 10.47
N VAL A 243 -10.74 19.20 10.78
CA VAL A 243 -10.52 18.39 11.98
C VAL A 243 -9.15 17.73 11.91
N ILE A 244 -8.79 17.07 10.80
CA ILE A 244 -7.48 16.42 10.63
C ILE A 244 -6.34 17.42 10.82
N GLN A 245 -6.43 18.62 10.22
CA GLN A 245 -5.42 19.66 10.37
C GLN A 245 -5.27 20.17 11.81
N SER A 246 -6.33 20.09 12.61
CA SER A 246 -6.29 20.50 14.01
C SER A 246 -5.68 19.45 14.95
N VAL A 247 -5.81 18.15 14.63
CA VAL A 247 -5.42 17.04 15.52
C VAL A 247 -4.17 16.27 15.08
N CYS A 248 -3.69 16.45 13.84
CA CYS A 248 -2.55 15.72 13.31
C CYS A 248 -1.64 16.68 12.56
N ARG A 249 -0.57 17.15 13.22
CA ARG A 249 0.37 18.13 12.65
C ARG A 249 1.72 17.54 12.32
N GLY A 250 2.08 16.40 12.92
CA GLY A 250 3.37 15.78 12.72
C GLY A 250 4.50 16.62 13.33
N VAL A 251 4.25 17.20 14.51
CA VAL A 251 5.24 18.02 15.24
C VAL A 251 5.70 17.31 16.51
N ASN A 252 4.76 16.75 17.25
CA ASN A 252 5.03 15.99 18.47
C ASN A 252 4.11 14.76 18.48
N PHE A 253 4.71 13.58 18.60
CA PHE A 253 4.00 12.31 18.51
C PHE A 253 2.93 12.18 19.60
N GLU A 254 3.26 12.50 20.84
CA GLU A 254 2.37 12.35 21.99
C GLU A 254 1.12 13.24 21.82
N HIS A 255 1.33 14.49 21.41
CA HIS A 255 0.25 15.42 21.14
C HIS A 255 -0.64 14.99 19.96
N ASP A 256 -0.03 14.55 18.84
CA ASP A 256 -0.79 14.03 17.70
C ASP A 256 -1.60 12.79 18.09
N TYR A 257 -0.99 11.87 18.85
CA TYR A 257 -1.64 10.63 19.32
C TYR A 257 -2.83 10.92 20.24
N GLU A 258 -2.63 11.75 21.28
CA GLU A 258 -3.69 12.16 22.20
C GLU A 258 -4.82 12.90 21.49
N SER A 259 -4.49 13.80 20.56
CA SER A 259 -5.47 14.60 19.83
C SER A 259 -6.32 13.74 18.89
N ILE A 260 -5.73 12.75 18.21
CA ILE A 260 -6.47 11.81 17.36
C ILE A 260 -7.38 10.91 18.20
N ILE A 261 -6.93 10.41 19.35
CA ILE A 261 -7.78 9.63 20.27
C ILE A 261 -8.92 10.49 20.88
N GLY A 262 -8.73 11.81 20.96
CA GLY A 262 -9.78 12.76 21.32
C GLY A 262 -10.98 12.75 20.37
N LEU A 263 -10.86 12.17 19.17
CA LEU A 263 -11.95 12.10 18.18
C LEU A 263 -13.01 11.03 18.48
N ARG A 264 -12.92 10.30 19.60
CA ARG A 264 -13.91 9.28 20.00
C ARG A 264 -15.36 9.80 20.06
N ASP A 265 -15.53 11.11 20.33
CA ASP A 265 -16.82 11.80 20.44
C ASP A 265 -17.11 12.69 19.21
N ALA A 266 -16.30 12.60 18.14
CA ALA A 266 -16.50 13.37 16.92
C ALA A 266 -17.84 13.03 16.28
N ARG A 267 -18.48 13.96 15.56
CA ARG A 267 -19.77 13.71 14.89
C ARG A 267 -19.66 12.70 13.75
N SER A 268 -18.52 12.65 13.07
CA SER A 268 -18.24 11.74 11.96
C SER A 268 -17.91 10.33 12.44
N ASP A 269 -18.64 9.32 11.97
CA ASP A 269 -18.32 7.89 12.20
C ASP A 269 -16.89 7.54 11.79
N TRP A 270 -16.42 8.12 10.68
CA TRP A 270 -15.09 7.86 10.15
C TRP A 270 -13.99 8.35 11.09
N LEU A 271 -14.18 9.52 11.72
CA LEU A 271 -13.24 10.05 12.72
C LEU A 271 -13.28 9.26 14.03
N ARG A 272 -14.47 8.83 14.46
CA ARG A 272 -14.59 7.94 15.63
C ARG A 272 -13.86 6.62 15.40
N GLN A 273 -14.05 6.01 14.23
CA GLN A 273 -13.34 4.78 13.87
C GLN A 273 -11.83 4.98 13.81
N ALA A 274 -11.36 6.12 13.29
CA ALA A 274 -9.94 6.46 13.26
C ALA A 274 -9.34 6.54 14.68
N SER A 275 -10.04 7.19 15.61
CA SER A 275 -9.70 7.23 17.03
C SER A 275 -9.64 5.83 17.63
N GLU A 276 -10.67 5.01 17.39
CA GLU A 276 -10.73 3.64 17.92
C GLU A 276 -9.60 2.76 17.40
N ASN A 277 -9.27 2.85 16.11
CA ASN A 277 -8.19 2.09 15.50
C ASN A 277 -6.83 2.46 16.10
N LEU A 278 -6.56 3.76 16.28
CA LEU A 278 -5.30 4.18 16.90
C LEU A 278 -5.24 3.75 18.37
N GLN A 279 -6.33 3.93 19.12
CA GLN A 279 -6.38 3.57 20.54
C GLN A 279 -6.23 2.06 20.79
N LYS A 280 -6.83 1.22 19.93
CA LYS A 280 -6.77 -0.24 20.04
C LYS A 280 -5.58 -0.85 19.28
N GLY A 281 -4.83 -0.04 18.54
CA GLY A 281 -3.71 -0.44 17.70
C GLY A 281 -2.40 -0.61 18.46
N SER A 282 -1.39 -1.17 17.79
CA SER A 282 -0.05 -1.34 18.36
C SER A 282 0.63 0.02 18.60
N PRO A 283 1.03 0.36 19.84
CA PRO A 283 1.78 1.59 20.12
C PRO A 283 3.11 1.64 19.38
N ALA A 284 3.80 0.50 19.25
CA ALA A 284 5.05 0.40 18.51
C ALA A 284 4.84 0.68 17.00
N THR A 285 3.71 0.25 16.43
CA THR A 285 3.35 0.60 15.05
C THR A 285 3.05 2.08 14.92
N ALA A 286 2.25 2.67 15.81
CA ALA A 286 1.95 4.11 15.76
C ALA A 286 3.24 4.96 15.84
N ALA A 287 4.14 4.65 16.77
CA ALA A 287 5.41 5.34 16.93
C ALA A 287 6.31 5.18 15.69
N LEU A 288 6.43 3.96 15.15
CA LEU A 288 7.20 3.68 13.95
C LEU A 288 6.64 4.42 12.72
N THR A 289 5.32 4.37 12.50
CA THR A 289 4.66 5.09 11.40
C THR A 289 4.92 6.60 11.47
N TRP A 290 4.85 7.19 12.66
CA TRP A 290 5.13 8.61 12.84
C TRP A 290 6.58 8.96 12.50
N LEU A 291 7.55 8.15 12.94
CA LEU A 291 8.97 8.33 12.65
C LEU A 291 9.29 8.14 11.16
N LEU A 292 8.75 7.09 10.52
CA LEU A 292 8.86 6.87 9.08
C LEU A 292 8.30 8.05 8.28
N TRP A 293 7.16 8.60 8.71
CA TRP A 293 6.60 9.80 8.11
C TRP A 293 7.54 11.01 8.28
N GLN A 294 8.17 11.21 9.45
CA GLN A 294 9.15 12.29 9.62
C GLN A 294 10.36 12.12 8.70
N TRP A 295 10.87 10.89 8.58
CA TRP A 295 12.00 10.57 7.70
C TRP A 295 11.62 10.82 6.22
N GLY A 296 10.45 10.34 5.82
CA GLY A 296 9.91 10.42 4.46
C GLY A 296 9.52 11.83 3.99
N LYS A 297 9.45 12.82 4.89
CA LYS A 297 9.28 14.24 4.50
C LYS A 297 10.49 14.79 3.75
N GLN A 298 11.65 14.19 3.94
CA GLN A 298 12.82 14.51 3.14
C GLN A 298 12.74 13.80 1.79
N ILE A 299 13.37 14.36 0.78
CA ILE A 299 13.38 13.76 -0.55
C ILE A 299 14.32 12.56 -0.54
N HIS A 300 13.75 11.37 -0.73
CA HIS A 300 14.48 10.10 -0.88
C HIS A 300 14.14 9.45 -2.22
N SER A 301 15.13 8.81 -2.83
CA SER A 301 14.92 7.92 -3.96
C SER A 301 14.12 6.68 -3.54
N TRP A 302 13.46 6.01 -4.50
CA TRP A 302 12.76 4.76 -4.18
C TRP A 302 13.71 3.67 -3.66
N ASN A 303 14.96 3.65 -4.14
CA ASN A 303 15.99 2.73 -3.63
C ASN A 303 16.22 2.95 -2.12
N GLU A 304 16.43 4.19 -1.69
CA GLU A 304 16.64 4.52 -0.27
C GLU A 304 15.42 4.19 0.60
N VAL A 305 14.20 4.42 0.07
CA VAL A 305 12.95 4.07 0.76
C VAL A 305 12.86 2.57 0.98
N PHE A 306 13.02 1.76 -0.07
CA PHE A 306 12.92 0.30 0.05
C PHE A 306 14.10 -0.33 0.79
N GLU A 307 15.29 0.28 0.77
CA GLU A 307 16.43 -0.13 1.60
C GLU A 307 16.11 0.06 3.10
N LEU A 308 15.46 1.18 3.46
CA LEU A 308 15.00 1.40 4.83
C LEU A 308 13.90 0.43 5.20
N GLU A 309 12.84 0.32 4.39
CA GLU A 309 11.70 -0.56 4.66
C GLU A 309 12.12 -2.03 4.76
N THR A 310 13.10 -2.50 3.99
CA THR A 310 13.66 -3.85 4.13
C THR A 310 14.18 -4.11 5.55
N GLN A 311 14.97 -3.19 6.10
CA GLN A 311 15.54 -3.33 7.45
C GLN A 311 14.48 -3.14 8.55
N ILE A 312 13.53 -2.23 8.33
CA ILE A 312 12.41 -2.01 9.25
C ILE A 312 11.47 -3.21 9.28
N SER A 313 11.24 -3.87 8.14
CA SER A 313 10.43 -5.10 8.07
C SER A 313 11.08 -6.25 8.82
N ASP A 314 12.38 -6.49 8.66
CA ASP A 314 13.10 -7.49 9.45
C ASP A 314 12.99 -7.20 10.96
N TRP A 315 13.17 -5.94 11.37
CA TRP A 315 12.99 -5.55 12.77
C TRP A 315 11.54 -5.78 13.24
N LYS A 316 10.56 -5.37 12.43
CA LYS A 316 9.15 -5.35 12.84
C LYS A 316 8.56 -6.74 12.93
N ILE A 317 8.89 -7.66 12.02
CA ILE A 317 8.35 -9.03 12.10
C ILE A 317 8.92 -9.82 13.28
N ARG A 318 10.09 -9.42 13.81
CA ARG A 318 10.67 -9.96 15.05
C ARG A 318 10.04 -9.35 16.31
N HIS A 319 9.32 -8.24 16.18
CA HIS A 319 8.64 -7.59 17.29
C HIS A 319 7.38 -8.37 17.70
N ALA A 320 7.16 -8.54 19.01
CA ALA A 320 6.07 -9.36 19.54
C ALA A 320 4.68 -8.91 19.05
N ASP A 321 4.46 -7.61 18.94
CA ASP A 321 3.21 -7.03 18.40
C ASP A 321 2.82 -7.57 17.02
N PHE A 322 3.76 -7.90 16.13
CA PHE A 322 3.40 -8.46 14.82
C PHE A 322 2.72 -9.83 14.97
N VAL A 323 3.33 -10.72 15.75
CA VAL A 323 2.80 -12.06 15.99
C VAL A 323 1.45 -11.98 16.71
N GLU A 324 1.32 -11.07 17.67
CA GLU A 324 0.10 -10.91 18.45
C GLU A 324 -1.04 -10.26 17.64
N GLY A 325 -0.76 -9.21 16.89
CA GLY A 325 -1.77 -8.52 16.09
C GLY A 325 -2.34 -9.41 14.99
N VAL A 326 -1.49 -10.15 14.29
CA VAL A 326 -1.94 -11.12 13.30
C VAL A 326 -2.74 -12.26 13.96
N ARG A 327 -2.37 -12.70 15.17
CA ARG A 327 -3.16 -13.69 15.94
C ARG A 327 -4.58 -13.16 16.19
N ALA A 328 -4.68 -12.04 16.89
CA ALA A 328 -5.95 -11.45 17.34
C ALA A 328 -6.88 -11.10 16.17
N ARG A 329 -6.32 -10.61 15.05
CA ARG A 329 -7.11 -10.12 13.92
C ARG A 329 -7.46 -11.20 12.90
N LEU A 330 -6.54 -12.12 12.59
CA LEU A 330 -6.63 -12.99 11.40
C LEU A 330 -6.63 -14.49 11.71
N VAL A 331 -6.10 -14.91 12.86
CA VAL A 331 -6.08 -16.32 13.28
C VAL A 331 -7.26 -16.61 14.19
N ASP A 332 -7.25 -16.02 15.39
CA ASP A 332 -8.25 -16.29 16.44
C ASP A 332 -9.48 -15.39 16.27
N LYS A 333 -9.28 -14.20 15.68
CA LYS A 333 -10.35 -13.23 15.37
C LYS A 333 -11.11 -12.75 16.62
N ASP A 334 -10.45 -12.71 17.77
CA ASP A 334 -11.00 -12.19 19.03
C ASP A 334 -11.02 -10.66 19.08
N LEU A 335 -10.23 -9.99 18.22
CA LEU A 335 -10.06 -8.53 18.19
C LEU A 335 -9.57 -7.95 19.52
N ALA A 336 -8.84 -8.75 20.31
CA ALA A 336 -8.33 -8.38 21.63
C ALA A 336 -6.80 -8.62 21.71
N PRO A 337 -5.98 -7.88 20.93
CA PRO A 337 -4.54 -8.02 20.95
C PRO A 337 -3.92 -7.53 22.28
N GLU A 338 -2.97 -8.29 22.80
CA GLU A 338 -2.16 -7.90 23.96
C GLU A 338 -0.83 -7.26 23.53
N TRP A 339 -0.85 -5.97 23.20
CA TRP A 339 0.34 -5.25 22.74
C TRP A 339 1.45 -5.15 23.80
N THR A 340 2.69 -5.13 23.34
CA THR A 340 3.87 -4.87 24.16
C THR A 340 3.76 -3.48 24.79
N LYS A 341 3.95 -3.39 26.10
CA LYS A 341 3.86 -2.14 26.85
C LYS A 341 5.24 -1.52 27.03
N GLY A 342 5.39 -0.27 26.59
CA GLY A 342 6.51 0.59 26.93
C GLY A 342 6.44 1.12 28.36
N THR A 343 7.40 1.95 28.75
CA THR A 343 7.37 2.63 30.07
C THR A 343 6.27 3.68 30.15
N ASP A 344 5.98 4.33 29.03
CA ASP A 344 4.91 5.30 28.81
C ASP A 344 4.60 5.37 27.30
N LEU A 345 3.71 6.27 26.89
CA LEU A 345 3.30 6.45 25.49
C LEU A 345 4.16 7.46 24.71
N SER A 346 5.32 7.88 25.23
CA SER A 346 6.26 8.69 24.46
C SER A 346 7.01 7.84 23.43
N LEU A 347 7.55 8.48 22.38
CA LEU A 347 8.38 7.77 21.39
C LEU A 347 9.51 6.97 22.07
N LYS A 348 10.17 7.59 23.05
CA LYS A 348 11.23 6.97 23.84
C LYS A 348 10.67 5.80 24.66
N GLY A 349 9.59 6.01 25.42
CA GLY A 349 9.00 4.99 26.27
C GLY A 349 8.52 3.76 25.52
N ILE A 350 8.05 3.95 24.28
CA ILE A 350 7.60 2.87 23.39
C ILE A 350 8.78 2.11 22.78
N LEU A 351 9.80 2.80 22.26
CA LEU A 351 10.80 2.19 21.37
C LEU A 351 12.17 1.95 22.00
N SER A 352 12.56 2.64 23.09
CA SER A 352 13.96 2.60 23.56
C SER A 352 14.44 1.24 24.07
N ALA A 353 13.53 0.35 24.48
CA ALA A 353 13.86 -1.00 24.92
C ALA A 353 14.29 -1.92 23.76
N ASN A 354 13.80 -1.64 22.55
CA ASN A 354 14.15 -2.34 21.32
C ASN A 354 14.08 -1.35 20.15
N PRO A 355 15.05 -0.44 20.00
CA PRO A 355 14.95 0.61 19.01
C PRO A 355 15.11 0.04 17.59
N PRO A 356 14.38 0.55 16.58
CA PRO A 356 14.47 0.08 15.20
C PRO A 356 15.72 0.64 14.50
N VAL A 357 16.91 0.35 15.03
CA VAL A 357 18.18 0.82 14.46
C VAL A 357 18.46 0.11 13.15
N THR A 358 18.93 0.86 12.15
CA THR A 358 19.29 0.32 10.82
C THR A 358 20.73 0.67 10.49
N THR A 359 21.20 0.26 9.32
CA THR A 359 22.48 0.72 8.76
C THR A 359 22.40 2.12 8.15
N ILE A 360 21.21 2.68 8.00
CA ILE A 360 20.97 3.98 7.36
C ILE A 360 21.19 5.10 8.37
N GLU A 361 22.25 5.89 8.15
CA GLU A 361 22.64 6.91 9.11
C GLU A 361 21.57 8.00 9.30
N SER A 362 20.92 8.46 8.24
CA SER A 362 19.88 9.50 8.33
C SER A 362 18.68 9.05 9.19
N TRP A 363 18.33 7.76 9.15
CA TRP A 363 17.31 7.17 10.02
C TRP A 363 17.76 7.14 11.48
N ASN A 364 18.99 6.68 11.75
CA ASN A 364 19.51 6.65 13.12
C ASN A 364 19.68 8.05 13.72
N GLN A 365 20.04 9.06 12.92
CA GLN A 365 20.08 10.45 13.38
C GLN A 365 18.69 10.98 13.74
N LEU A 366 17.64 10.57 13.01
CA LEU A 366 16.26 10.87 13.37
C LEU A 366 15.88 10.24 14.72
N LEU A 367 16.26 8.99 14.95
CA LEU A 367 16.03 8.32 16.24
C LEU A 367 16.70 9.06 17.40
N LYS A 368 17.92 9.58 17.20
CA LYS A 368 18.62 10.43 18.19
C LYS A 368 17.91 11.76 18.41
N GLN A 369 17.49 12.43 17.33
CA GLN A 369 16.77 13.70 17.39
C GLN A 369 15.51 13.60 18.25
N TYR A 370 14.79 12.48 18.17
CA TYR A 370 13.58 12.22 18.97
C TYR A 370 13.85 11.45 20.27
N GLY A 371 15.11 11.27 20.66
CA GLY A 371 15.50 10.68 21.94
C GLY A 371 15.17 9.20 22.11
N VAL A 372 14.93 8.47 21.02
CA VAL A 372 14.70 7.01 21.01
C VAL A 372 16.00 6.26 21.31
N ILE A 373 17.12 6.76 20.78
CA ILE A 373 18.48 6.26 21.06
C ILE A 373 19.39 7.40 21.52
N ALA A 374 20.56 7.04 22.08
CA ALA A 374 21.53 7.98 22.67
C ALA A 374 22.34 8.79 21.64
#